data_AF-A0A3C1FLQ7-F1
#
_entry.id   AF-A0A3C1FLQ7-F1
#
_cell.length_a   1.000
_cell.length_b   1.000
_cell.length_c   1.000
_cell.angle_alpha   90.00
_cell.angle_beta   90.00
_cell.angle_gamma   90.00
#
_symmetry.space_group_name_H-M   'P 1'
#
loop_
_entity.id
_entity.type
_entity.pdbx_description
1 polymer ?
#
loop_
_entity_poly.entity_id
_entity_poly.type
_entity_poly.pdbx_seq_one_letter_code
_entity_poly.pdbx_strand_id
1 'polypeptide(L)'
;STVRYHSTQPWPYPMSLMIGCTAEADNEDIEPDGIEIAEARWCSRAELRDVLAGKGDGSLFVPPPFAIAHQLIRSWVERDS
;
A
#
# COMPACT_ATOMS: atom_id res chain seq x y z
N SER A 1 0.75 -7.07 17.18
CA SER A 1 0.30 -6.71 15.82
C SER A 1 -1.12 -7.23 15.50
N THR A 2 -1.97 -6.43 14.82
CA THR A 2 -3.33 -6.81 14.36
C THR A 2 -3.40 -6.85 12.84
N VAL A 3 -3.98 -7.90 12.26
CA VAL A 3 -4.26 -8.00 10.82
C VAL A 3 -5.77 -7.96 10.57
N ARG A 4 -6.22 -7.13 9.63
CA ARG A 4 -7.63 -7.02 9.25
C ARG A 4 -7.78 -7.22 7.74
N TYR A 5 -8.63 -8.17 7.38
CA TYR A 5 -9.08 -8.35 6.00
C TYR A 5 -9.78 -7.09 5.49
N HIS A 6 -9.49 -6.73 4.24
CA HIS A 6 -10.14 -5.61 3.56
C HIS A 6 -10.98 -6.09 2.37
N SER A 7 -10.36 -6.72 1.38
CA SER A 7 -11.03 -7.16 0.15
C SER A 7 -10.23 -8.23 -0.59
N THR A 8 -10.83 -8.86 -1.60
CA THR A 8 -10.12 -9.73 -2.55
C THR A 8 -10.23 -9.21 -3.97
N GLN A 9 -9.21 -9.46 -4.80
CA GLN A 9 -9.22 -9.13 -6.23
C GLN A 9 -8.62 -10.29 -7.04
N PRO A 10 -9.32 -10.86 -8.04
CA PRO A 10 -8.70 -11.79 -8.97
C PRO A 10 -7.65 -11.08 -9.82
N TRP A 11 -6.50 -11.73 -10.02
CA TRP A 11 -5.40 -11.21 -10.81
C TRP A 11 -5.00 -12.24 -11.89
N PRO A 12 -5.22 -11.94 -13.18
CA PRO A 12 -5.15 -12.94 -14.25
C PRO A 12 -3.72 -13.36 -14.61
N TYR A 13 -2.68 -12.78 -14.01
CA TYR A 13 -1.29 -13.06 -14.37
C TYR A 13 -0.47 -13.46 -13.12
N PRO A 14 -0.16 -14.75 -12.91
CA PRO A 14 -0.42 -15.95 -13.73
C PRO A 14 -1.72 -16.71 -13.38
N MET A 15 -2.77 -16.04 -12.87
CA MET A 15 -4.01 -16.59 -12.26
C MET A 15 -3.92 -16.72 -10.73
N SER A 16 -3.83 -15.57 -10.06
CA SER A 16 -3.78 -15.46 -8.60
C SER A 16 -5.06 -14.82 -8.05
N LEU A 17 -5.36 -15.08 -6.78
CA LEU A 17 -6.35 -14.32 -6.01
C LEU A 17 -5.61 -13.46 -5.00
N MET A 18 -5.68 -12.14 -5.17
CA MET A 18 -5.09 -11.19 -4.23
C MET A 18 -6.00 -11.07 -3.01
N ILE A 19 -5.48 -11.31 -1.83
CA ILE A 19 -6.17 -11.08 -0.55
C ILE A 19 -5.57 -9.83 0.07
N GLY A 20 -6.32 -8.73 0.04
CA GLY A 20 -5.90 -7.45 0.58
C GLY A 20 -6.17 -7.36 2.08
N CYS A 21 -5.14 -7.00 2.83
CA CYS A 21 -5.19 -6.84 4.28
C CYS A 21 -4.58 -5.49 4.69
N THR A 22 -4.98 -5.01 5.86
CA THR A 22 -4.27 -3.94 6.58
C THR A 22 -3.66 -4.54 7.83
N ALA A 23 -2.44 -4.11 8.17
CA ALA A 23 -1.72 -4.60 9.33
C ALA A 23 -1.06 -3.43 10.08
N GLU A 24 -0.89 -3.61 11.38
CA GLU A 24 -0.13 -2.70 12.23
C GLU A 24 1.25 -3.31 12.49
N ALA A 25 2.31 -2.56 12.17
CA ALA A 25 3.67 -3.02 12.42
C ALA A 25 3.99 -3.00 13.92
N ASP A 26 4.75 -3.99 14.39
CA ASP A 26 5.16 -4.04 15.80
C ASP A 26 6.32 -3.06 16.11
N ASN A 27 7.07 -2.63 15.10
CA ASN A 27 8.12 -1.60 15.17
C ASN A 27 8.30 -0.90 13.81
N GLU A 28 9.20 0.09 13.75
CA GLU A 28 9.48 0.89 12.55
C GLU A 28 10.79 0.49 11.83
N ASP A 29 11.47 -0.57 12.25
CA ASP A 29 12.71 -1.01 11.62
C ASP A 29 12.43 -1.53 10.19
N ILE A 30 13.22 -1.08 9.21
CA ILE A 30 13.09 -1.48 7.80
C ILE A 30 14.42 -2.08 7.34
N GLU A 31 14.39 -3.34 6.90
CA GLU A 31 15.52 -4.05 6.30
C GLU A 31 15.04 -4.86 5.09
N PRO A 32 15.06 -4.29 3.86
CA PRO A 32 14.74 -5.02 2.65
C PRO A 32 15.80 -6.08 2.36
N ASP A 33 15.40 -7.23 1.83
CA ASP A 33 16.33 -8.33 1.50
C ASP A 33 17.27 -8.02 0.32
N GLY A 34 16.98 -6.98 -0.45
CA GLY A 34 17.72 -6.58 -1.63
C GLY A 34 17.60 -7.54 -2.83
N ILE A 35 16.74 -8.56 -2.74
CA ILE A 35 16.50 -9.57 -3.78
C ILE A 35 15.12 -9.35 -4.40
N GLU A 36 14.07 -9.29 -3.58
CA GLU A 36 12.69 -9.06 -4.03
C GLU A 36 12.33 -7.57 -3.96
N ILE A 37 12.73 -6.90 -2.87
CA ILE A 37 12.41 -5.50 -2.62
C ILE A 37 13.70 -4.67 -2.63
N ALA A 38 13.81 -3.76 -3.60
CA ALA A 38 14.96 -2.89 -3.75
C ALA A 38 14.99 -1.74 -2.73
N GLU A 39 13.82 -1.19 -2.39
CA GLU A 39 13.68 -0.07 -1.45
C GLU A 39 12.35 -0.20 -0.70
N ALA A 40 12.37 0.12 0.59
CA ALA A 40 11.18 0.27 1.41
C ALA A 40 11.34 1.48 2.33
N ARG A 41 10.25 2.22 2.54
CA ARG A 41 10.23 3.39 3.42
C ARG A 41 8.86 3.58 4.05
N TRP A 42 8.85 4.18 5.23
CA TRP A 42 7.62 4.73 5.80
C TRP A 42 7.18 5.94 5.00
N CYS A 43 5.87 6.04 4.75
CA CYS A 43 5.25 7.16 4.08
C CYS A 43 4.23 7.81 5.03
N SER A 44 4.20 9.14 5.06
CA SER A 44 3.21 9.82 5.90
C SER A 44 1.83 9.78 5.25
N ARG A 45 0.78 9.87 6.07
CA ARG A 45 -0.60 9.95 5.55
C ARG A 45 -0.82 11.21 4.71
N ALA A 46 -0.16 12.32 5.03
CA ALA A 46 -0.26 13.56 4.27
C ALA A 46 0.37 13.40 2.87
N GLU A 47 1.57 12.84 2.81
CA GLU A 47 2.27 12.55 1.56
C GLU A 47 1.44 11.64 0.64
N LEU A 48 0.94 10.52 1.16
CA LEU A 48 0.11 9.60 0.37
C LEU A 48 -1.19 10.25 -0.11
N ARG A 49 -1.77 11.18 0.67
CA ARG A 49 -2.95 11.94 0.25
C ARG A 49 -2.65 12.87 -0.92
N ASP A 50 -1.50 13.55 -0.89
CA ASP A 50 -1.08 14.42 -1.99
C ASP A 50 -0.78 13.61 -3.26
N VAL A 51 -0.11 12.47 -3.13
CA VAL A 51 0.17 11.57 -4.25
C VAL A 51 -1.12 11.03 -4.87
N LEU A 52 -2.08 10.58 -4.06
CA LEU A 52 -3.40 10.14 -4.53
C LEU A 52 -4.19 11.26 -5.23
N ALA A 53 -4.01 12.52 -4.80
CA ALA A 53 -4.62 13.69 -5.42
C ALA A 53 -3.88 14.18 -6.69
N GLY A 54 -2.83 13.49 -7.12
CA GLY A 54 -2.00 13.90 -8.26
C GLY A 54 -1.11 15.12 -7.98
N LYS A 55 -0.85 15.41 -6.71
CA LYS A 55 -0.03 16.54 -6.24
C LYS A 55 1.32 16.11 -5.65
N GLY A 56 1.70 14.84 -5.84
CA GLY A 56 3.00 14.33 -5.42
C GLY A 56 4.16 14.99 -6.16
N ASP A 57 5.33 15.00 -5.56
CA ASP A 57 6.58 15.53 -6.11
C ASP A 57 7.29 14.57 -7.10
N GLY A 58 6.67 13.41 -7.37
CA GLY A 58 7.22 12.35 -8.23
C GLY A 58 8.14 11.37 -7.50
N SER A 59 8.38 11.53 -6.20
CA SER A 59 9.20 10.60 -5.40
C SER A 59 8.48 9.32 -4.99
N LEU A 60 7.14 9.28 -5.13
CA LEU A 60 6.31 8.14 -4.75
C LEU A 60 5.32 7.79 -5.85
N PHE A 61 5.23 6.50 -6.15
CA PHE A 61 4.26 5.96 -7.08
C PHE A 61 3.16 5.21 -6.32
N VAL A 62 1.90 5.54 -6.62
CA VAL A 62 0.74 4.74 -6.20
C VAL A 62 0.16 4.04 -7.43
N PRO A 63 -0.13 2.73 -7.36
CA PRO A 63 -0.71 2.00 -8.48
C PRO A 63 -2.04 2.61 -8.99
N PRO A 64 -2.47 2.29 -10.22
CA PRO A 64 -3.72 2.83 -10.78
C PRO A 64 -4.96 2.47 -9.94
N PRO A 65 -6.06 3.25 -10.03
CA PRO A 65 -7.26 3.05 -9.21
C PRO A 65 -7.89 1.65 -9.26
N PHE A 66 -7.72 0.90 -10.36
CA PHE A 66 -8.26 -0.46 -10.46
C PHE A 66 -7.46 -1.50 -9.67
N ALA A 67 -6.23 -1.21 -9.23
CA ALA A 67 -5.39 -2.16 -8.51
C ALA A 67 -5.79 -2.27 -7.03
N ILE A 68 -5.78 -3.48 -6.47
CA ILE A 68 -6.07 -3.69 -5.03
C ILE A 68 -5.12 -2.90 -4.13
N ALA A 69 -3.85 -2.75 -4.52
CA ALA A 69 -2.88 -1.94 -3.79
C ALA A 69 -3.33 -0.46 -3.66
N HIS A 70 -3.88 0.12 -4.74
CA HIS A 70 -4.46 1.47 -4.69
C HIS A 70 -5.61 1.54 -3.70
N GLN A 71 -6.51 0.55 -3.73
CA GLN A 71 -7.67 0.53 -2.83
C GLN A 71 -7.26 0.40 -1.36
N LEU A 72 -6.23 -0.40 -1.04
CA LEU A 72 -5.69 -0.52 0.31
C LEU A 72 -5.09 0.80 0.80
N ILE A 73 -4.24 1.44 -0.02
CA ILE A 73 -3.61 2.73 0.31
C ILE A 73 -4.68 3.81 0.52
N ARG A 74 -5.61 3.95 -0.43
CA ARG A 74 -6.70 4.92 -0.37
C ARG A 74 -7.56 4.72 0.88
N SER A 75 -7.99 3.49 1.14
CA SER A 75 -8.78 3.13 2.33
C SER A 75 -8.05 3.51 3.61
N TRP A 76 -6.73 3.25 3.70
CA TRP A 76 -5.93 3.66 4.86
C TRP A 76 -5.78 5.18 5.00
N VAL A 77 -5.67 5.94 3.89
CA VAL A 77 -5.59 7.41 3.94
C VAL A 77 -6.93 8.05 4.34
N GLU A 78 -8.04 7.50 3.85
CA GLU A 78 -9.41 8.02 4.07
C GLU A 78 -9.99 7.61 5.43
N ARG A 79 -9.43 6.60 6.09
CA ARG A 79 -9.91 6.15 7.39
C ARG A 79 -9.67 7.23 8.45
N ASP A 80 -10.73 7.86 8.94
CA ASP A 80 -10.68 8.76 10.10
C ASP A 80 -10.03 8.03 11.29
N SER A 81 -9.05 8.69 11.90
CA SER A 81 -8.42 8.25 13.15
C SER A 81 -9.25 8.70 14.34
#